data_AF-A0AAD4JIG2-F1
#
_entry.id   AF-A0AAD4JIG2-F1
#
_cell.length_a   1.000
_cell.length_b   1.000
_cell.length_c   1.000
_cell.angle_alpha   90.00
_cell.angle_beta   90.00
_cell.angle_gamma   90.00
#
_symmetry.space_group_name_H-M   'P 1'
#
loop_
_entity.id
_entity.type
_entity.pdbx_description
1 polymer ?
#
loop_
_entity_poly.entity_id
_entity_poly.type
_entity_poly.pdbx_seq_one_letter_code
_entity_poly.pdbx_strand_id
1 'polypeptide(L)'
;MASLIPGGIYVMQGGSAAQQIPSLQFWEEVLYLTEPDKCSSNAMYEATRIFVSNMGVKKEERFLKIVLLPRVREDIRKNQILHPALYLSLKKALYKPVAFNKGIIFPLCEVSFRYIDYLLVRIPSFNIEVE
;
A
#
# COMPACT_ATOMS: atom_id res chain seq x y z
N MET A 1 4.53 29.17 -16.41
CA MET A 1 5.19 28.87 -17.71
C MET A 1 5.76 27.46 -17.62
N ALA A 2 5.18 26.52 -18.34
CA ALA A 2 5.67 25.14 -18.40
C ALA A 2 6.70 25.05 -19.54
N SER A 3 7.98 24.84 -19.21
CA SER A 3 8.99 24.49 -20.20
C SER A 3 9.10 22.97 -20.27
N LEU A 4 8.81 22.40 -21.45
CA LEU A 4 9.12 21.02 -21.78
C LEU A 4 10.64 20.85 -21.89
N ILE A 5 11.20 19.90 -21.14
CA ILE A 5 12.49 19.29 -21.48
C ILE A 5 12.18 17.86 -21.97
N PRO A 6 12.73 17.44 -23.13
CA PRO A 6 12.47 16.12 -23.68
C PRO A 6 13.31 15.08 -22.93
N GLY A 7 12.64 14.14 -22.25
CA GLY A 7 13.30 13.05 -21.55
C GLY A 7 12.64 12.66 -20.24
N GLY A 8 11.40 12.15 -20.32
CA GLY A 8 10.86 11.07 -19.48
C GLY A 8 10.87 11.14 -17.94
N ILE A 9 11.37 12.21 -17.31
CA ILE A 9 11.47 12.27 -15.86
C ILE A 9 10.83 13.58 -15.39
N TYR A 10 9.56 13.48 -15.01
CA TYR A 10 8.92 14.52 -14.21
C TYR A 10 9.57 14.51 -12.83
N VAL A 11 10.67 15.26 -12.68
CA VAL A 11 11.23 15.58 -11.36
C VAL A 11 10.20 16.42 -10.63
N MET A 12 9.45 15.77 -9.75
CA MET A 12 8.33 16.31 -8.99
C MET A 12 8.81 17.28 -7.91
N GLN A 13 9.08 18.52 -8.30
CA GLN A 13 9.27 19.66 -7.41
C GLN A 13 8.00 20.53 -7.47
N GLY A 14 7.00 20.22 -6.65
CA GLY A 14 5.81 21.07 -6.48
C GLY A 14 4.55 20.31 -6.04
N GLY A 15 4.08 20.58 -4.82
CA GLY A 15 2.96 19.89 -4.16
C GLY A 15 1.57 19.99 -4.81
N SER A 16 1.44 20.57 -6.01
CA SER A 16 0.16 20.73 -6.71
C SER A 16 -0.24 19.52 -7.57
N ALA A 17 0.73 18.76 -8.10
CA ALA A 17 0.42 17.65 -9.02
C ALA A 17 -0.13 16.41 -8.32
N ALA A 18 0.39 16.05 -7.13
CA ALA A 18 -0.09 14.89 -6.37
C ALA A 18 -1.55 15.03 -5.91
N GLN A 19 -2.03 16.26 -5.74
CA GLN A 19 -3.43 16.56 -5.38
C GLN A 19 -4.42 16.24 -6.51
N GLN A 20 -3.95 16.23 -7.76
CA GLN A 20 -4.78 15.97 -8.94
C GLN A 20 -4.81 14.49 -9.36
N ILE A 21 -3.88 13.66 -8.87
CA ILE A 21 -3.85 12.22 -9.20
C ILE A 21 -5.12 11.46 -8.76
N PRO A 22 -5.68 11.69 -7.55
CA PRO A 22 -6.91 11.02 -7.08
C PRO A 22 -8.13 11.14 -8.01
N SER A 23 -8.27 12.27 -8.70
CA SER A 23 -9.43 12.57 -9.55
C SER A 23 -9.32 11.98 -10.95
N LEU A 24 -8.14 11.49 -11.35
CA LEU A 24 -7.95 10.85 -12.66
C LEU A 24 -8.64 9.47 -12.73
N GLN A 25 -9.15 9.11 -13.91
CA GLN A 25 -9.63 7.75 -14.17
C GLN A 25 -8.48 6.73 -14.13
N PHE A 26 -7.30 7.08 -14.66
CA PHE A 26 -6.10 6.24 -14.73
C PHE A 26 -5.08 6.54 -13.62
N TRP A 27 -5.56 6.79 -12.40
CA TRP A 27 -4.70 7.17 -11.28
C TRP A 27 -3.66 6.08 -10.92
N GLU A 28 -3.96 4.79 -11.13
CA GLU A 28 -3.03 3.67 -10.86
C GLU A 28 -1.80 3.72 -11.77
N GLU A 29 -1.99 4.01 -13.07
CA GLU A 29 -0.91 4.09 -14.05
C GLU A 29 0.00 5.29 -13.79
N VAL A 30 -0.61 6.45 -13.52
CA VAL A 30 0.13 7.67 -13.14
C VAL A 30 0.90 7.45 -11.84
N LEU A 31 0.31 6.76 -10.86
CA LEU A 31 0.99 6.42 -9.62
C LEU A 31 2.16 5.46 -9.86
N TYR A 32 2.03 4.50 -10.77
CA TYR A 32 3.12 3.58 -11.11
C TYR A 32 4.33 4.31 -11.71
N LEU A 33 4.09 5.34 -12.54
CA LEU A 33 5.15 6.20 -13.08
C LEU A 33 5.92 6.97 -12.00
N THR A 34 5.34 7.16 -10.82
CA THR A 34 6.02 7.82 -9.69
C THR A 34 6.91 6.89 -8.88
N GLU A 35 7.04 5.62 -9.27
CA GLU A 35 7.87 4.61 -8.60
C GLU A 35 7.65 4.59 -7.07
N PRO A 36 6.44 4.23 -6.60
CA PRO A 36 6.05 4.38 -5.19
C PRO A 36 6.96 3.62 -4.21
N ASP A 37 7.64 2.58 -4.68
CA ASP A 37 8.61 1.80 -3.92
C ASP A 37 9.87 2.62 -3.53
N LYS A 38 10.26 3.59 -4.35
CA LYS A 38 11.42 4.46 -4.11
C LYS A 38 11.08 5.75 -3.38
N CYS A 39 9.81 6.06 -3.18
CA CYS A 39 9.39 7.26 -2.44
C CYS A 39 9.98 7.30 -1.03
N SER A 40 10.27 8.48 -0.47
CA SER A 40 10.66 8.58 0.94
C SER A 40 9.47 8.27 1.86
N SER A 41 9.72 7.87 3.11
CA SER A 41 8.65 7.56 4.07
C SER A 41 7.77 8.78 4.38
N ASN A 42 8.33 9.99 4.31
CA ASN A 42 7.58 11.23 4.47
C ASN A 42 6.73 11.55 3.23
N ALA A 43 7.25 11.31 2.02
CA ALA A 43 6.48 11.47 0.78
C ALA A 43 5.29 10.49 0.76
N MET A 44 5.48 9.26 1.26
CA MET A 44 4.40 8.27 1.38
C MET A 44 3.29 8.75 2.33
N TYR A 45 3.65 9.46 3.41
CA TYR A 45 2.67 10.03 4.33
C TYR A 45 1.83 11.13 3.68
N GLU A 46 2.46 12.07 2.98
CA GLU A 46 1.74 13.12 2.27
C GLU A 46 0.87 12.58 1.15
N ALA A 47 1.38 11.60 0.40
CA ALA A 47 0.58 10.88 -0.60
C ALA A 47 -0.63 10.23 0.07
N THR A 48 -0.44 9.47 1.14
CA THR A 48 -1.54 8.81 1.88
C THR A 48 -2.57 9.81 2.36
N ARG A 49 -2.14 10.96 2.90
CA ARG A 49 -3.04 12.03 3.36
C ARG A 49 -3.91 12.55 2.21
N ILE A 50 -3.33 12.83 1.06
CA ILE A 50 -4.05 13.33 -0.13
C ILE A 50 -5.00 12.25 -0.67
N PHE A 51 -4.52 11.02 -0.83
CA PHE A 51 -5.25 9.91 -1.42
C PHE A 51 -6.42 9.46 -0.53
N VAL A 52 -6.21 9.30 0.77
CA VAL A 52 -7.26 8.93 1.74
C VAL A 52 -8.31 10.05 1.85
N SER A 53 -7.91 11.32 1.78
CA SER A 53 -8.88 12.43 1.87
C SER A 53 -9.70 12.64 0.60
N ASN A 54 -9.14 12.39 -0.58
CA ASN A 54 -9.77 12.80 -1.84
C ASN A 54 -10.35 11.63 -2.67
N MET A 55 -10.02 10.36 -2.35
CA MET A 55 -10.53 9.21 -3.09
C MET A 55 -11.81 8.60 -2.50
N GLY A 56 -12.60 7.98 -3.37
CA GLY A 56 -13.72 7.11 -2.99
C GLY A 56 -13.23 5.76 -2.46
N VAL A 57 -14.08 5.10 -1.66
CA VAL A 57 -13.77 3.87 -0.90
C VAL A 57 -13.07 2.79 -1.73
N LYS A 58 -13.52 2.53 -2.96
CA LYS A 58 -12.93 1.51 -3.85
C LYS A 58 -11.50 1.82 -4.28
N LYS A 59 -11.23 3.07 -4.67
CA LYS A 59 -9.88 3.50 -5.10
C LYS A 59 -8.92 3.54 -3.92
N GLU A 60 -9.40 3.97 -2.76
CA GLU A 60 -8.63 4.01 -1.54
C GLU A 60 -8.26 2.62 -1.03
N GLU A 61 -9.21 1.69 -1.00
CA GLU A 61 -8.94 0.27 -0.71
C GLU A 61 -7.81 -0.27 -1.60
N ARG A 62 -7.88 0.03 -2.90
CA ARG A 62 -6.88 -0.37 -3.88
C ARG A 62 -5.51 0.25 -3.58
N PHE A 63 -5.44 1.56 -3.34
CA PHE A 63 -4.20 2.26 -2.97
C PHE A 63 -3.57 1.66 -1.71
N LEU A 64 -4.37 1.42 -0.66
CA LEU A 64 -3.88 0.82 0.58
C LEU A 64 -3.31 -0.58 0.32
N LYS A 65 -3.96 -1.38 -0.52
CA LYS A 65 -3.55 -2.74 -0.84
C LYS A 65 -2.28 -2.82 -1.70
N ILE A 66 -2.17 -2.00 -2.74
CA ILE A 66 -1.09 -2.12 -3.73
C ILE A 66 0.11 -1.21 -3.48
N VAL A 67 -0.04 -0.16 -2.66
CA VAL A 67 1.03 0.82 -2.40
C VAL A 67 1.41 0.85 -0.93
N LEU A 68 0.47 1.18 -0.04
CA LEU A 68 0.82 1.39 1.38
C LEU A 68 1.22 0.08 2.08
N LEU A 69 0.44 -0.99 1.89
CA LEU A 69 0.70 -2.29 2.49
C LEU A 69 2.08 -2.87 2.12
N PRO A 70 2.46 -3.01 0.83
CA PRO A 70 3.78 -3.54 0.49
C PRO A 70 4.90 -2.67 1.03
N ARG A 71 4.73 -1.34 1.01
CA ARG A 71 5.73 -0.42 1.56
C ARG A 71 5.94 -0.59 3.07
N VAL A 72 4.86 -0.73 3.83
CA VAL A 72 4.93 -0.99 5.29
C VAL A 72 5.60 -2.33 5.56
N ARG A 73 5.26 -3.38 4.80
CA ARG A 73 5.88 -4.71 4.94
C ARG A 73 7.38 -4.68 4.63
N GLU A 74 7.78 -3.93 3.60
CA GLU A 74 9.17 -3.73 3.23
C GLU A 74 9.97 -3.05 4.34
N ASP A 75 9.43 -1.97 4.91
CA ASP A 75 10.08 -1.21 5.98
C ASP A 75 10.24 -2.04 7.24
N ILE A 76 9.19 -2.77 7.66
CA ILE A 76 9.26 -3.69 8.81
C ILE A 76 10.30 -4.78 8.57
N ARG A 77 10.35 -5.37 7.37
CA ARG A 77 11.34 -6.42 7.09
C ARG A 77 12.77 -5.88 7.12
N LYS A 78 13.02 -4.69 6.58
CA LYS A 78 14.37 -4.09 6.52
C LYS A 78 14.83 -3.54 7.86
N ASN A 79 13.98 -2.77 8.52
CA ASN A 79 14.36 -1.97 9.68
C ASN A 79 13.93 -2.60 11.02
N GLN A 80 13.06 -3.63 11.00
CA GLN A 80 12.40 -4.27 12.17
C GLN A 80 11.51 -3.32 13.00
N ILE A 81 11.75 -2.02 12.95
CA ILE A 81 10.99 -0.94 13.56
C ILE A 81 10.36 -0.12 12.44
N LEU A 82 9.05 0.12 12.54
CA LEU A 82 8.32 0.88 11.54
C LEU A 82 8.65 2.38 11.63
N HIS A 83 8.99 3.00 10.50
CA HIS A 83 9.25 4.42 10.42
C HIS A 83 8.04 5.27 10.89
N PRO A 84 8.24 6.34 11.70
CA PRO A 84 7.14 7.14 12.25
C PRO A 84 6.16 7.69 11.21
N ALA A 85 6.64 8.16 10.06
CA ALA A 85 5.77 8.63 8.97
C ALA A 85 4.88 7.53 8.37
N LEU A 86 5.36 6.29 8.28
CA LEU A 86 4.55 5.16 7.80
C LEU A 86 3.50 4.76 8.84
N TYR A 87 3.86 4.82 10.13
CA TYR A 87 2.89 4.66 11.20
C TYR A 87 1.78 5.73 11.15
N LEU A 88 2.14 7.00 10.95
CA LEU A 88 1.17 8.08 10.77
C LEU A 88 0.31 7.89 9.52
N SER A 89 0.87 7.30 8.46
CA SER A 89 0.14 6.95 7.23
C SER A 89 -0.95 5.91 7.53
N LEU A 90 -0.61 4.85 8.26
CA LEU A 90 -1.56 3.83 8.71
C LEU A 90 -2.64 4.43 9.64
N LYS A 91 -2.22 5.29 10.58
CA LYS A 91 -3.15 6.03 11.45
C LYS A 91 -4.11 6.90 10.65
N LYS A 92 -3.66 7.49 9.54
CA LYS A 92 -4.52 8.27 8.65
C LYS A 92 -5.50 7.39 7.87
N ALA A 93 -5.07 6.21 7.42
CA ALA A 93 -5.94 5.26 6.74
C ALA A 93 -7.06 4.71 7.66
N LEU A 94 -6.81 4.60 8.97
CA LEU A 94 -7.80 4.16 9.96
C LEU A 94 -9.06 5.05 10.04
N TYR A 95 -9.01 6.31 9.59
CA TYR A 95 -10.18 7.18 9.57
C TYR A 95 -11.29 6.69 8.62
N LYS A 96 -10.97 5.75 7.71
CA LYS A 96 -11.92 5.13 6.80
C LYS A 96 -11.90 3.60 6.97
N PRO A 97 -12.64 3.05 7.95
CA PRO A 97 -12.49 1.67 8.39
C PRO A 97 -12.79 0.63 7.30
N VAL A 98 -13.73 0.92 6.40
CA VAL A 98 -14.09 -0.02 5.30
C VAL A 98 -12.92 -0.22 4.34
N ALA A 99 -12.27 0.86 3.90
CA ALA A 99 -11.13 0.79 3.01
C ALA A 99 -9.91 0.19 3.71
N PHE A 100 -9.68 0.56 4.98
CA PHE A 100 -8.60 0.02 5.78
C PHE A 100 -8.71 -1.50 6.00
N ASN A 101 -9.89 -1.99 6.40
CA ASN A 101 -10.09 -3.42 6.66
C ASN A 101 -9.88 -4.25 5.39
N LYS A 102 -10.45 -3.81 4.27
CA LYS A 102 -10.32 -4.53 2.99
C LYS A 102 -8.93 -4.38 2.35
N GLY A 103 -8.29 -3.23 2.52
CA GLY A 103 -7.01 -2.92 1.89
C GLY A 103 -5.79 -3.38 2.69
N ILE A 104 -5.88 -3.45 4.02
CA ILE A 104 -4.78 -3.79 4.92
C ILE A 104 -5.07 -5.07 5.70
N ILE A 105 -6.15 -5.12 6.48
CA ILE A 105 -6.38 -6.22 7.45
C ILE A 105 -6.67 -7.55 6.74
N PHE A 106 -7.63 -7.60 5.81
CA PHE A 106 -7.96 -8.85 5.12
C PHE A 106 -6.77 -9.43 4.34
N PRO A 107 -6.01 -8.64 3.55
CA PRO A 107 -4.81 -9.15 2.90
C PRO A 107 -3.75 -9.67 3.89
N LEU A 108 -3.64 -9.10 5.10
CA LEU A 108 -2.74 -9.62 6.13
C LEU A 108 -3.23 -10.95 6.70
N CYS A 109 -4.54 -11.08 6.95
CA CYS A 109 -5.15 -12.31 7.45
C CYS A 109 -5.06 -13.46 6.43
N GLU A 110 -5.35 -13.19 5.15
CA GLU A 110 -5.30 -14.20 4.08
C GLU A 110 -3.92 -14.85 3.95
N VAL A 111 -2.83 -14.10 4.13
CA VAL A 111 -1.48 -14.65 4.08
C VAL A 111 -1.24 -15.64 5.23
N SER A 112 -1.78 -15.35 6.42
CA SER A 112 -1.69 -16.26 7.58
C SER A 112 -2.46 -17.56 7.34
N PHE A 113 -3.71 -17.46 6.84
CA PHE A 113 -4.53 -18.64 6.56
C PHE A 113 -3.96 -19.51 5.44
N ARG A 114 -3.42 -18.92 4.37
CA ARG A 114 -2.74 -19.70 3.32
C ARG A 114 -1.54 -20.47 3.84
N TYR A 115 -0.83 -19.94 4.84
CA TYR A 115 0.29 -20.65 5.46
C TYR A 115 -0.20 -21.85 6.26
N ILE A 116 -1.34 -21.74 6.95
CA ILE A 116 -1.98 -22.85 7.66
C ILE A 116 -2.50 -23.90 6.66
N ASP A 117 -3.24 -23.49 5.63
CA ASP A 117 -3.72 -24.41 4.59
C ASP A 117 -2.57 -25.14 3.89
N TYR A 118 -1.49 -24.42 3.58
CA TYR A 118 -0.27 -25.00 3.01
C TYR A 118 0.41 -26.01 3.95
N LEU A 119 0.48 -25.70 5.25
CA LEU A 119 1.03 -26.62 6.25
C LEU A 119 0.13 -27.86 6.41
N LEU A 120 -1.19 -27.71 6.45
CA LEU A 120 -2.14 -28.81 6.59
C LEU A 120 -2.12 -29.78 5.40
N VAL A 121 -1.99 -29.27 4.17
CA VAL A 121 -1.82 -30.10 2.96
C VAL A 121 -0.47 -30.83 2.95
N ARG A 122 0.49 -30.41 3.78
CA ARG A 122 1.86 -30.93 3.79
C ARG A 122 2.20 -31.79 5.03
N ILE A 123 1.26 -32.09 5.93
CA ILE A 123 1.47 -33.07 7.02
C ILE A 123 1.19 -34.48 6.46
N PRO A 124 2.21 -35.32 6.21
CA PRO A 124 2.02 -36.67 5.71
C PRO A 124 2.08 -37.68 6.86
N SER A 125 1.47 -37.38 8.01
CA SER A 125 1.51 -38.26 9.20
C SER A 125 0.41 -37.94 10.20
N PHE A 126 -0.78 -38.49 9.98
CA PHE A 126 -1.60 -38.98 11.08
C PHE A 126 -2.26 -40.28 10.61
N ASN A 127 -1.44 -41.33 10.47
CA ASN A 127 -1.94 -42.70 10.47
C ASN A 127 -2.53 -42.93 11.87
N ILE A 128 -3.85 -42.87 11.97
CA ILE A 128 -4.57 -43.46 13.10
C ILE A 128 -4.54 -44.96 12.83
N GLU A 129 -3.59 -45.66 13.42
CA GLU A 129 -3.78 -47.08 13.71
C GLU A 129 -4.85 -47.14 14.80
N VAL A 130 -6.06 -47.46 14.36
CA VAL A 130 -7.15 -47.90 15.24
C VAL A 130 -6.86 -49.39 15.51
N GLU A 131 -6.37 -49.70 16.71
CA GLU A 131 -6.48 -51.05 17.28
C GLU A 131 -7.41 -50.98 18.50
#